data_AF-A0A820QRI2-F1
#
_entry.id   AF-A0A820QRI2-F1
#
_cell.length_a   1.000
_cell.length_b   1.000
_cell.length_c   1.000
_cell.angle_alpha   90.00
_cell.angle_beta   90.00
_cell.angle_gamma   90.00
#
_symmetry.space_group_name_H-M   'P 1'
#
loop_
_entity.id
_entity.type
_entity.pdbx_description
1 polymer ?
#
loop_
_entity_poly.entity_id
_entity_poly.type
_entity_poly.pdbx_seq_one_letter_code
_entity_poly.pdbx_strand_id
1 'polypeptide(L)'
;MLDLTRFAYYVPSLSFSFEHDIRARLQNLHLRAQSAFISLQNMPHYPCTSEDVPPIFIERYIMHGYRSVHKPWSYYWKSLFHKHNESINV
;
A
#
# COMPACT_ATOMS: atom_id res chain seq x y z
N MET A 1 -31.49 41.91 -7.70
CA MET A 1 -32.13 40.78 -8.42
C MET A 1 -31.01 40.02 -9.12
N LEU A 2 -30.57 38.89 -8.58
CA LEU A 2 -29.48 38.09 -9.17
C LEU A 2 -29.98 37.42 -10.44
N ASP A 3 -29.34 37.71 -11.56
CA ASP A 3 -29.70 37.18 -12.87
C ASP A 3 -29.30 35.70 -12.98
N LEU A 4 -30.25 34.81 -12.67
CA LEU A 4 -30.09 33.36 -12.70
C LEU A 4 -29.80 32.82 -14.11
N THR A 5 -30.06 33.59 -15.16
CA THR A 5 -29.82 33.14 -16.55
C THR A 5 -28.34 33.08 -16.90
N ARG A 6 -27.51 33.95 -16.29
CA ARG A 6 -26.05 33.96 -16.51
C ARG A 6 -25.34 32.82 -15.77
N PHE A 7 -25.89 32.36 -14.64
CA PHE A 7 -25.36 31.23 -13.88
C PHE A 7 -25.56 29.91 -14.64
N ALA A 8 -26.72 29.72 -15.28
CA ALA A 8 -27.06 28.52 -16.03
C ALA A 8 -26.11 28.23 -17.23
N TYR A 9 -25.46 29.26 -17.79
CA TYR A 9 -24.51 29.09 -18.90
C TYR A 9 -23.17 28.47 -18.47
N TYR A 10 -22.72 28.67 -17.23
CA TYR A 10 -21.44 28.14 -16.74
C TYR A 10 -21.57 26.76 -16.07
N VAL A 11 -22.76 26.43 -15.54
CA VAL A 11 -23.03 25.17 -14.80
C VAL A 11 -22.76 23.88 -15.59
N PRO A 12 -23.08 23.76 -16.90
CA PRO A 12 -22.84 22.52 -17.65
C PRO A 12 -21.35 22.21 -17.85
N SER A 13 -20.52 23.26 -17.97
CA SER A 13 -19.07 23.11 -18.15
C SER A 13 -18.35 22.73 -16.85
N LEU A 14 -18.88 23.19 -15.71
CA LEU A 14 -18.36 22.88 -14.38
C LEU A 14 -18.56 21.40 -14.02
N SER A 15 -19.72 20.82 -14.31
CA SER A 15 -19.98 19.40 -14.03
C SER A 15 -19.12 18.49 -14.91
N PHE A 16 -18.99 18.78 -16.21
CA PHE A 16 -18.15 18.00 -17.11
C PHE A 16 -16.66 18.07 -16.73
N SER A 17 -16.15 19.27 -16.40
CA SER A 17 -14.77 19.45 -15.94
C SER A 17 -14.49 18.78 -14.60
N PHE A 18 -15.45 18.83 -13.66
CA PHE A 18 -15.32 18.21 -12.35
C PHE A 18 -15.35 16.68 -12.41
N GLU A 19 -16.28 16.10 -13.16
CA GLU A 19 -16.38 14.66 -13.41
C GLU A 19 -15.12 14.13 -14.11
N HIS A 20 -14.58 14.88 -15.08
CA HIS A 20 -13.34 14.53 -15.76
C HIS A 20 -12.13 14.56 -14.80
N ASP A 21 -12.03 15.57 -13.94
CA ASP A 21 -10.97 15.66 -12.93
C ASP A 21 -11.07 14.52 -11.90
N ILE A 22 -12.27 14.18 -11.43
CA ILE A 22 -12.49 13.04 -10.53
C ILE A 22 -12.05 11.74 -11.21
N ARG A 23 -12.48 11.51 -12.45
CA ARG A 23 -12.13 10.30 -13.20
C ARG A 23 -10.63 10.20 -13.40
N ALA A 24 -9.98 11.29 -13.79
CA ALA A 24 -8.52 11.34 -13.96
C ALA A 24 -7.79 11.07 -12.64
N ARG A 25 -8.26 11.62 -11.52
CA ARG A 25 -7.71 11.34 -10.18
C ARG A 25 -7.85 9.88 -9.79
N LEU A 26 -9.03 9.29 -9.97
CA LEU A 26 -9.28 7.88 -9.66
C LEU A 26 -8.42 6.95 -10.53
N GLN A 27 -8.26 7.25 -11.81
CA GLN A 27 -7.37 6.50 -12.71
C GLN A 27 -5.91 6.59 -12.26
N ASN A 28 -5.43 7.79 -11.92
CA ASN A 28 -4.08 7.97 -11.41
C ASN A 28 -3.86 7.24 -10.07
N LEU A 29 -4.84 7.26 -9.16
CA LEU A 29 -4.79 6.49 -7.92
C LEU A 29 -4.74 4.99 -8.19
N HIS A 30 -5.52 4.50 -9.15
CA HIS A 30 -5.51 3.10 -9.56
C HIS A 30 -4.14 2.68 -10.10
N LEU A 31 -3.55 3.47 -11.00
CA LEU A 31 -2.21 3.20 -11.54
C LEU A 31 -1.13 3.22 -10.46
N ARG A 32 -1.22 4.15 -9.49
CA ARG A 32 -0.32 4.19 -8.33
C ARG A 32 -0.49 2.98 -7.42
N ALA A 33 -1.72 2.56 -7.17
CA ALA A 33 -2.00 1.38 -6.37
C ALA A 33 -1.48 0.11 -7.06
N GLN A 34 -1.68 -0.02 -8.37
CA GLN A 34 -1.14 -1.14 -9.15
C GLN A 34 0.38 -1.18 -9.14
N SER A 35 1.04 -0.04 -9.40
CA SER A 35 2.51 0.04 -9.37
C SER A 35 3.07 -0.25 -7.98
N ALA A 36 2.46 0.28 -6.92
CA ALA A 36 2.85 -0.04 -5.54
C ALA A 36 2.66 -1.53 -5.24
N PHE A 37 1.55 -2.13 -5.65
CA PHE A 37 1.29 -3.56 -5.46
C PHE A 37 2.33 -4.44 -6.17
N ILE A 38 2.64 -4.14 -7.43
CA ILE A 38 3.70 -4.84 -8.18
C ILE A 38 5.05 -4.69 -7.47
N SER A 39 5.36 -3.50 -6.97
CA SER A 39 6.60 -3.27 -6.23
C SER A 39 6.67 -4.09 -4.94
N LEU A 40 5.55 -4.21 -4.19
CA LEU A 40 5.47 -5.03 -2.98
C LEU A 40 5.57 -6.53 -3.28
N GLN A 41 5.02 -6.99 -4.41
CA GLN A 41 5.16 -8.39 -4.85
C GLN A 41 6.62 -8.74 -5.14
N ASN A 42 7.37 -7.80 -5.72
CA ASN A 42 8.78 -7.98 -6.08
C ASN A 42 9.76 -7.71 -4.92
N MET A 43 9.28 -7.26 -3.76
CA MET A 43 10.16 -7.05 -2.60
C MET A 43 10.79 -8.38 -2.15
N PRO A 44 12.08 -8.35 -1.76
CA PRO A 44 12.73 -9.50 -1.17
C PRO A 44 12.01 -9.89 0.14
N HIS A 45 11.86 -11.18 0.38
CA HIS A 45 11.18 -11.73 1.55
C HIS A 45 12.08 -12.72 2.29
N TYR A 46 11.80 -12.92 3.58
CA TYR A 46 12.53 -13.91 4.37
C TYR A 46 11.91 -15.30 4.21
N PRO A 47 12.73 -16.35 4.01
CA PRO A 47 12.24 -17.70 3.74
C PRO A 47 11.83 -18.47 5.01
N CYS A 48 12.08 -17.90 6.20
CA CYS A 48 11.86 -18.58 7.47
C CYS A 48 10.37 -18.89 7.70
N THR A 49 10.13 -20.09 8.20
CA THR A 49 8.80 -20.61 8.53
C THR A 49 8.61 -20.66 10.05
N SER A 50 7.38 -20.99 10.47
CA SER A 50 7.07 -21.20 11.89
C SER A 50 7.91 -22.31 12.53
N GLU A 51 8.41 -23.28 11.75
CA GLU A 51 9.24 -24.38 12.25
C GLU A 51 10.69 -23.94 12.55
N ASP A 52 11.14 -22.85 11.92
CA ASP A 52 12.50 -22.35 12.03
C ASP A 52 12.71 -21.37 13.20
N VAL A 53 11.62 -20.99 13.89
CA VAL A 53 11.64 -19.99 14.97
C VAL A 53 11.14 -20.56 16.29
N PRO A 54 11.62 -20.04 17.43
CA PRO A 54 11.12 -20.45 18.73
C PRO A 54 9.60 -20.22 18.86
N PRO A 55 8.87 -21.11 19.57
CA PRO A 55 7.41 -21.05 19.67
C PRO A 55 6.83 -19.73 20.17
N ILE A 56 7.58 -18.97 20.98
CA ILE A 56 7.16 -17.67 21.50
C ILE A 56 6.97 -16.60 20.41
N PHE A 57 7.62 -16.77 19.25
CA PHE A 57 7.49 -15.85 18.12
C PHE A 57 6.40 -16.27 17.14
N ILE A 58 5.80 -17.46 17.31
CA ILE A 58 4.83 -18.00 16.35
C ILE A 58 3.45 -17.43 16.67
N GLU A 59 2.87 -16.75 15.69
CA GLU A 59 1.48 -16.31 15.74
C GLU A 59 0.56 -17.36 15.12
N ARG A 60 -0.67 -17.47 15.63
CA ARG A 60 -1.63 -18.46 15.12
C ARG A 60 -1.92 -18.21 13.64
N TYR A 61 -1.89 -19.28 12.86
CA TYR A 61 -2.15 -19.30 11.41
C TYR A 61 -1.10 -18.62 10.53
N ILE A 62 0.00 -18.15 11.12
CA ILE A 62 1.12 -17.55 10.37
C ILE A 62 2.22 -18.59 10.22
N MET A 63 2.43 -19.05 8.99
CA MET A 63 3.35 -20.15 8.69
C MET A 63 4.67 -19.71 8.06
N HIS A 64 4.73 -18.52 7.46
CA HIS A 64 5.87 -18.06 6.66
C HIS A 64 6.18 -16.58 6.89
N GLY A 65 7.36 -16.15 6.45
CA GLY A 65 7.76 -14.74 6.52
C GLY A 65 8.33 -14.35 7.87
N TYR A 66 8.74 -15.33 8.69
CA TYR A 66 9.45 -15.04 9.92
C TYR A 66 10.87 -14.57 9.64
N ARG A 67 11.42 -13.80 10.57
CA ARG A 67 12.83 -13.40 10.53
C ARG A 67 13.64 -14.40 11.35
N SER A 68 14.83 -14.76 10.89
CA SER A 68 15.75 -15.59 11.67
C SER A 68 16.15 -14.91 12.99
N VAL A 69 16.24 -15.70 14.05
CA VAL A 69 16.70 -15.28 15.38
C VAL A 69 18.24 -15.26 15.46
N HIS A 70 18.77 -14.59 16.49
CA HIS A 70 20.22 -14.51 16.78
C HIS A 70 21.07 -13.89 15.66
N LYS A 71 20.54 -12.89 14.96
CA LYS A 71 21.27 -12.11 13.94
C LYS A 71 21.78 -10.77 14.51
N PRO A 72 22.80 -10.14 13.92
CA PRO A 72 23.26 -8.82 14.35
C PRO A 72 22.19 -7.74 14.14
N TRP A 73 22.25 -6.63 14.88
CA TRP A 73 21.28 -5.53 14.76
C TRP A 73 21.10 -4.98 13.34
N SER A 74 22.18 -4.94 12.55
CA SER A 74 22.13 -4.48 11.16
C SER A 74 21.21 -5.33 10.27
N TYR A 75 21.01 -6.62 10.60
CA TYR A 75 20.05 -7.48 9.91
C TYR A 75 18.61 -7.01 10.16
N TYR A 76 18.26 -6.71 11.41
CA TYR A 76 16.91 -6.25 11.76
C TYR A 76 16.62 -4.85 11.22
N TRP A 77 17.63 -3.97 11.15
CA TRP A 77 17.49 -2.68 10.47
C TRP A 77 17.19 -2.84 8.98
N LYS A 78 17.94 -3.73 8.30
CA LYS A 78 17.70 -4.01 6.87
C LYS A 78 16.33 -4.65 6.62
N SER A 79 15.74 -5.32 7.62
CA SER A 79 14.44 -5.98 7.46
C SER A 79 13.30 -4.99 7.22
N LEU A 80 13.45 -3.71 7.60
CA LEU A 80 12.49 -2.64 7.31
C LEU A 80 12.24 -2.46 5.79
N PHE A 81 13.20 -2.90 4.96
CA PHE A 81 13.11 -2.82 3.50
C PHE A 81 12.82 -4.18 2.85
N HIS A 82 12.33 -5.15 3.62
CA HIS A 82 12.02 -6.51 3.18
C HIS A 82 10.62 -6.92 3.66
N LYS A 83 9.99 -7.85 2.95
CA LYS A 83 8.68 -8.40 3.33
C LYS A 83 8.86 -9.52 4.37
N HIS A 84 8.15 -9.40 5.48
CA HIS A 84 8.08 -10.36 6.58
C HIS A 84 6.76 -10.19 7.36
N ASN A 85 6.50 -11.06 8.33
CA ASN A 85 5.27 -11.05 9.14
C ASN A 85 4.99 -9.67 9.75
N GLU A 86 6.02 -9.08 10.35
CA GLU A 86 5.90 -7.79 11.02
C GLU A 86 6.00 -6.56 10.10
N SER A 87 6.05 -6.70 8.76
CA SER A 87 6.39 -5.56 7.88
C SER A 87 5.39 -4.41 7.92
N ILE A 88 4.13 -4.66 8.32
CA ILE A 88 3.12 -3.61 8.48
C ILE A 88 3.14 -3.03 9.91
N ASN A 89 3.63 -3.81 10.88
CA ASN A 89 3.67 -3.43 12.28
C ASN A 89 4.86 -2.53 12.62
N VAL A 90 5.89 -2.52 11.77
CA VAL A 90 7.12 -1.69 11.89
C VAL A 90 7.14 -0.58 10.86
#